data_AF-A0A0D2ZS66-F1
#
_entry.id   AF-A0A0D2ZS66-F1
#
_cell.length_a   1.000
_cell.length_b   1.000
_cell.length_c   1.000
_cell.angle_alpha   90.00
_cell.angle_beta   90.00
_cell.angle_gamma   90.00
#
_symmetry.space_group_name_H-M   'P 1'
#
loop_
_entity.id
_entity.type
_entity.pdbx_description
1 polymer ?
#
loop_
_entity_poly.entity_id
_entity_poly.type
_entity_poly.pdbx_seq_one_letter_code
_entity_poly.pdbx_strand_id
1 'polypeptide(L)'
;FTRVPSSSSSPSTISTAAATIPESETPLTSTNSANPNPNPKRSSILARGDRTFDRLTEEAVEEIEAASSSGDPHSQSLMGFVYGTGMMREKSKSKFFLHHNFAAEGGNMQSKMTLAFTYLQQDMHDKAVKLYAELAETDVNSFLISKDSPVVEPTRIHSGTEENKGALRKSRGEEDEDFQILEYQAQKGNAAAMYKIGLFYYFGLRGLRHDHTKALH
;
A
#
# COMPACT_ATOMS: atom_id res chain seq x y z
N PHE A 1 -65.29 -38.63 -13.70
CA PHE A 1 -65.44 -37.21 -14.07
C PHE A 1 -64.37 -36.45 -13.27
N THR A 2 -63.28 -35.93 -13.81
CA THR A 2 -63.04 -35.19 -15.06
C THR A 2 -61.60 -35.37 -15.57
N ARG A 3 -61.48 -35.43 -16.90
CA ARG A 3 -60.32 -35.22 -17.80
C ARG A 3 -59.80 -33.77 -17.59
N VAL A 4 -58.55 -33.31 -17.79
CA VAL A 4 -57.63 -33.22 -18.97
C VAL A 4 -56.23 -32.67 -18.46
N PRO A 5 -55.16 -32.40 -19.26
CA PRO A 5 -53.82 -33.00 -19.08
C PRO A 5 -52.63 -31.98 -19.18
N SER A 6 -51.45 -32.51 -19.56
CA SER A 6 -50.21 -31.88 -20.10
C SER A 6 -49.33 -31.09 -19.10
N SER A 7 -48.01 -31.23 -19.07
CA SER A 7 -47.06 -31.35 -20.19
C SER A 7 -45.82 -32.20 -19.83
N SER A 8 -45.31 -32.86 -20.86
CA SER A 8 -44.06 -33.62 -20.92
C SER A 8 -42.84 -32.71 -21.03
N SER A 9 -41.78 -32.98 -20.26
CA SER A 9 -40.42 -32.54 -20.59
C SER A 9 -39.44 -33.69 -20.39
N SER A 10 -38.94 -34.20 -21.52
CA SER A 10 -37.75 -35.06 -21.62
C SER A 10 -36.70 -34.33 -22.45
N PRO A 11 -35.40 -34.65 -22.29
CA PRO A 11 -34.30 -33.70 -22.39
C PRO A 11 -33.70 -33.61 -23.79
N SER A 12 -33.12 -32.46 -24.13
CA SER A 12 -32.34 -32.28 -25.36
C SER A 12 -30.85 -32.05 -25.07
N THR A 13 -30.06 -32.96 -25.65
CA THR A 13 -28.62 -32.91 -25.91
C THR A 13 -28.22 -31.74 -26.81
N ILE A 14 -27.10 -31.06 -26.53
CA ILE A 14 -26.35 -30.18 -27.44
C ILE A 14 -24.87 -30.32 -27.03
N SER A 15 -24.02 -31.10 -27.71
CA SER A 15 -23.33 -30.90 -29.00
C SER A 15 -22.40 -29.69 -29.07
N THR A 16 -21.11 -29.99 -28.96
CA THR A 16 -19.91 -29.24 -29.35
C THR A 16 -20.01 -28.59 -30.73
N ALA A 17 -19.63 -27.32 -30.88
CA ALA A 17 -19.01 -26.77 -32.10
C ALA A 17 -18.49 -25.34 -31.86
N ALA A 18 -17.28 -25.09 -32.37
CA ALA A 18 -16.60 -23.81 -32.42
C ALA A 18 -17.32 -22.79 -33.31
N ALA A 19 -17.24 -21.51 -32.96
CA ALA A 19 -17.69 -20.41 -33.79
C ALA A 19 -16.59 -19.35 -33.95
N THR A 20 -15.88 -19.50 -35.07
CA THR A 20 -15.10 -18.50 -35.80
C THR A 20 -15.99 -17.32 -36.19
N ILE A 21 -15.50 -16.08 -36.04
CA ILE A 21 -16.13 -14.87 -36.59
C ILE A 21 -15.29 -14.39 -37.79
N PRO A 22 -15.92 -14.10 -38.96
CA PRO A 22 -15.21 -13.84 -40.21
C PRO A 22 -14.84 -12.37 -40.42
N GLU A 23 -13.78 -12.20 -41.21
CA GLU A 23 -13.26 -10.97 -41.78
C GLU A 23 -14.24 -10.30 -42.76
N SER A 24 -14.20 -8.98 -42.82
CA SER A 24 -14.72 -8.19 -43.95
C SER A 24 -13.59 -7.33 -44.51
N GLU A 25 -12.92 -7.84 -45.55
CA GLU A 25 -12.10 -7.05 -46.47
C GLU A 25 -12.96 -6.51 -47.61
N THR A 26 -12.57 -5.34 -48.16
CA THR A 26 -12.42 -5.02 -49.60
C THR A 26 -12.22 -3.49 -49.75
N PRO A 27 -11.63 -2.98 -50.85
CA PRO A 27 -10.17 -2.89 -50.98
C PRO A 27 -9.71 -1.55 -51.59
N LEU A 28 -8.48 -1.11 -51.33
CA LEU A 28 -7.75 -0.25 -52.29
C LEU A 28 -6.31 -0.72 -52.41
N THR A 29 -6.15 -1.57 -53.41
CA THR A 29 -5.05 -1.72 -54.37
C THR A 29 -3.65 -1.24 -53.96
N SER A 30 -2.75 -2.22 -54.01
CA SER A 30 -1.30 -2.15 -53.94
C SER A 30 -0.66 -1.00 -54.73
N THR A 31 0.36 -0.39 -54.12
CA THR A 31 1.65 -0.25 -54.79
C THR A 31 2.75 -0.80 -53.89
N ASN A 32 3.43 -1.80 -54.42
CA ASN A 32 4.72 -2.27 -53.93
C ASN A 32 5.70 -1.10 -53.80
N SER A 33 6.34 -0.98 -52.64
CA SER A 33 7.74 -0.57 -52.56
C SER A 33 8.34 -1.12 -51.29
N ALA A 34 9.03 -2.25 -51.45
CA ALA A 34 10.04 -2.68 -50.50
C ALA A 34 11.05 -1.54 -50.32
N ASN A 35 11.16 -1.00 -49.11
CA ASN A 35 12.24 -0.09 -48.77
C ASN A 35 12.91 -0.57 -47.46
N PRO A 36 13.93 -1.45 -47.55
CA PRO A 36 14.74 -1.83 -46.42
C PRO A 36 15.82 -0.77 -46.26
N ASN A 37 15.59 0.23 -45.42
CA ASN A 37 16.69 1.09 -45.00
C ASN A 37 16.53 1.45 -43.52
N PRO A 38 17.17 0.70 -42.60
CA PRO A 38 17.28 1.13 -41.22
C PRO A 38 18.20 2.35 -41.23
N ASN A 39 17.65 3.55 -41.08
CA ASN A 39 18.44 4.78 -41.00
C ASN A 39 19.54 4.61 -39.92
N PRO A 40 20.83 4.49 -40.31
CA PRO A 40 21.89 4.06 -39.39
C PRO A 40 22.13 5.10 -38.28
N LYS A 41 21.80 6.37 -38.55
CA LYS A 41 21.96 7.50 -37.62
C LYS A 41 21.00 7.46 -36.43
N ARG A 42 19.79 6.91 -36.56
CA ARG A 42 18.87 6.76 -35.42
C ARG A 42 19.24 5.55 -34.56
N SER A 43 19.63 4.45 -35.19
CA SER A 43 20.13 3.27 -34.47
C SER A 43 21.42 3.57 -33.69
N SER A 44 22.31 4.41 -34.22
CA SER A 44 23.59 4.71 -33.58
C SER A 44 23.50 5.73 -32.44
N ILE A 45 22.46 6.58 -32.41
CA ILE A 45 22.21 7.51 -31.31
C ILE A 45 21.57 6.77 -30.13
N LEU A 46 20.56 5.92 -30.37
CA LEU A 46 19.96 5.05 -29.35
C LEU A 46 21.00 4.05 -28.81
N ALA A 47 21.73 3.36 -29.69
CA ALA A 47 22.77 2.44 -29.28
C ALA A 47 23.98 3.12 -28.59
N ARG A 48 24.20 4.43 -28.80
CA ARG A 48 25.18 5.18 -28.01
C ARG A 48 24.68 5.46 -26.61
N GLY A 49 23.40 5.83 -26.47
CA GLY A 49 22.73 6.01 -25.17
C GLY A 49 22.69 4.72 -24.36
N ASP A 50 22.31 3.61 -25.00
CA ASP A 50 22.26 2.28 -24.36
C ASP A 50 23.65 1.83 -23.90
N ARG A 51 24.69 1.97 -24.74
CA ARG A 51 26.07 1.63 -24.35
C ARG A 51 26.63 2.48 -23.22
N THR A 52 26.25 3.77 -23.16
CA THR A 52 26.64 4.61 -22.02
C THR A 52 25.90 4.23 -20.76
N PHE A 53 24.61 3.89 -20.87
CA PHE A 53 23.80 3.41 -19.77
C PHE A 53 24.34 2.08 -19.22
N ASP A 54 24.66 1.11 -20.07
CA ASP A 54 25.24 -0.17 -19.68
C ASP A 54 26.54 0.01 -18.90
N ARG A 55 27.46 0.85 -19.38
CA ARG A 55 28.73 1.14 -18.65
C ARG A 55 28.49 1.79 -17.30
N LEU A 56 27.57 2.75 -17.22
CA LEU A 56 27.24 3.42 -15.95
C LEU A 56 26.61 2.43 -14.96
N THR A 57 25.79 1.50 -15.45
CA THR A 57 25.20 0.45 -14.58
C THR A 57 26.24 -0.56 -14.10
N GLU A 58 27.23 -0.92 -14.91
CA GLU A 58 28.33 -1.79 -14.48
C GLU A 58 29.20 -1.12 -13.41
N GLU A 59 29.59 0.15 -13.62
CA GLU A 59 30.36 0.92 -12.64
C GLU A 59 29.62 1.08 -11.31
N ALA A 60 28.30 1.38 -11.36
CA ALA A 60 27.48 1.46 -10.17
C ALA A 60 27.43 0.13 -9.41
N VAL A 61 27.30 -1.01 -10.10
CA VAL A 61 27.29 -2.33 -9.46
C VAL A 61 28.63 -2.65 -8.81
N GLU A 62 29.75 -2.29 -9.43
CA GLU A 62 31.08 -2.47 -8.86
C GLU A 62 31.28 -1.66 -7.57
N GLU A 63 30.80 -0.41 -7.55
CA GLU A 63 30.84 0.43 -6.36
C GLU A 63 29.97 -0.15 -5.23
N ILE A 64 28.76 -0.62 -5.55
CA ILE A 64 27.86 -1.26 -4.58
C ILE A 64 28.46 -2.59 -4.08
N GLU A 65 29.14 -3.35 -4.94
CA GLU A 65 29.81 -4.60 -4.57
C GLU A 65 30.99 -4.34 -3.61
N ALA A 66 31.76 -3.28 -3.84
CA ALA A 66 32.81 -2.83 -2.93
C ALA A 66 32.23 -2.40 -1.57
N ALA A 67 31.14 -1.63 -1.56
CA ALA A 67 30.46 -1.21 -0.33
C ALA A 67 29.73 -2.37 0.39
N SER A 68 29.20 -3.35 -0.34
CA SER A 68 28.67 -4.58 0.24
C SER A 68 29.78 -5.39 0.91
N SER A 69 30.97 -5.43 0.29
CA SER A 69 32.14 -6.14 0.83
C SER A 69 32.73 -5.46 2.06
N SER A 70 32.53 -4.15 2.24
CA SER A 70 32.89 -3.42 3.46
C SER A 70 31.90 -3.64 4.60
N GLY A 71 30.79 -4.34 4.36
CA GLY A 71 29.80 -4.73 5.38
C GLY A 71 28.63 -3.76 5.53
N ASP A 72 28.42 -2.83 4.60
CA ASP A 72 27.27 -1.92 4.66
C ASP A 72 25.94 -2.68 4.41
N PRO A 73 25.00 -2.69 5.38
CA PRO A 73 23.71 -3.38 5.23
C PRO A 73 22.84 -2.81 4.11
N HIS A 74 22.99 -1.54 3.76
CA HIS A 74 22.22 -0.93 2.67
C HIS A 74 22.70 -1.43 1.31
N SER A 75 24.01 -1.40 1.09
CA SER A 75 24.66 -1.93 -0.12
C SER A 75 24.41 -3.43 -0.32
N GLN A 76 24.42 -4.22 0.77
CA GLN A 76 24.05 -5.64 0.71
C GLN A 76 22.59 -5.83 0.28
N SER A 77 21.65 -5.03 0.78
CA SER A 77 20.25 -5.09 0.34
C SER A 77 20.10 -4.76 -1.14
N LEU A 78 20.87 -3.79 -1.63
CA LEU A 78 20.86 -3.40 -3.03
C LEU A 78 21.42 -4.52 -3.91
N MET A 79 22.49 -5.19 -3.46
CA MET A 79 23.06 -6.32 -4.18
C MET A 79 22.13 -7.54 -4.19
N GLY A 80 21.38 -7.76 -3.11
CA GLY A 80 20.25 -8.70 -3.09
C GLY A 80 19.24 -8.39 -4.20
N PHE A 81 18.85 -7.12 -4.33
CA PHE A 81 17.93 -6.66 -5.39
C PHE A 81 18.49 -6.87 -6.81
N VAL A 82 19.78 -6.60 -7.04
CA VAL A 82 20.46 -6.84 -8.32
C VAL A 82 20.35 -8.32 -8.72
N TYR A 83 20.71 -9.23 -7.81
CA TYR A 83 20.63 -10.68 -8.07
C TYR A 83 19.20 -11.21 -8.15
N GLY A 84 18.22 -10.54 -7.52
CA GLY A 84 16.80 -10.91 -7.58
C GLY A 84 16.12 -10.50 -8.88
N THR A 85 16.39 -9.29 -9.36
CA THR A 85 15.81 -8.73 -10.59
C THR A 85 16.49 -9.27 -11.84
N GLY A 86 17.80 -9.52 -11.79
CA GLY A 86 18.58 -9.92 -12.95
C GLY A 86 18.87 -8.77 -13.93
N MET A 87 18.63 -7.52 -13.51
CA MET A 87 19.07 -6.34 -14.22
C MET A 87 20.48 -6.02 -13.70
N MET A 88 21.47 -5.90 -14.58
CA MET A 88 22.91 -5.68 -14.30
C MET A 88 23.76 -6.92 -13.96
N ARG A 89 23.25 -7.92 -13.24
CA ARG A 89 23.92 -9.22 -13.05
C ARG A 89 22.99 -10.37 -13.36
N GLU A 90 23.56 -11.55 -13.60
CA GLU A 90 22.77 -12.76 -13.79
C GLU A 90 21.91 -13.05 -12.55
N LYS A 91 20.64 -13.38 -12.78
CA LYS A 91 19.69 -13.69 -11.73
C LYS A 91 20.15 -14.93 -10.96
N SER A 92 20.31 -14.81 -9.65
CA SER A 92 20.69 -15.92 -8.78
C SER A 92 19.90 -15.92 -7.50
N LYS A 93 19.07 -16.95 -7.32
CA LYS A 93 18.25 -17.12 -6.11
C LYS A 93 19.13 -17.27 -4.87
N SER A 94 20.22 -18.01 -4.96
CA SER A 94 21.13 -18.23 -3.82
C SER A 94 21.81 -16.95 -3.37
N LYS A 95 22.34 -16.16 -4.32
CA LYS A 95 22.98 -14.87 -3.99
C LYS A 95 21.96 -13.85 -3.47
N PHE A 96 20.76 -13.82 -4.04
CA PHE A 96 19.65 -13.03 -3.52
C PHE A 96 19.41 -13.28 -2.02
N PHE A 97 19.26 -14.56 -1.62
CA PHE A 97 19.04 -14.90 -0.21
C PHE A 97 20.27 -14.57 0.65
N LEU A 98 21.48 -14.81 0.15
CA LEU A 98 22.71 -14.54 0.89
C LEU A 98 22.83 -13.06 1.25
N HIS A 99 22.71 -12.16 0.27
CA HIS A 99 22.86 -10.73 0.48
C HIS A 99 21.72 -10.14 1.34
N HIS A 100 20.47 -10.59 1.13
CA HIS A 100 19.37 -10.13 1.98
C HIS A 100 19.46 -10.66 3.42
N ASN A 101 19.99 -11.86 3.66
CA ASN A 101 20.20 -12.36 5.02
C ASN A 101 21.25 -11.52 5.75
N PHE A 102 22.41 -11.25 5.14
CA PHE A 102 23.42 -10.39 5.75
C PHE A 102 22.90 -8.97 6.02
N ALA A 103 22.15 -8.40 5.07
CA ALA A 103 21.53 -7.09 5.25
C ALA A 103 20.48 -7.09 6.37
N ALA A 104 19.67 -8.15 6.48
CA ALA A 104 18.69 -8.33 7.54
C ALA A 104 19.33 -8.47 8.93
N GLU A 105 20.45 -9.20 9.03
CA GLU A 105 21.27 -9.28 10.24
C GLU A 105 21.91 -7.93 10.59
N GLY A 106 22.30 -7.15 9.58
CA GLY A 106 22.75 -5.76 9.71
C GLY A 106 21.66 -4.75 10.07
N GLY A 107 20.42 -5.20 10.34
CA GLY A 107 19.31 -4.34 10.76
C GLY A 107 18.58 -3.64 9.61
N ASN A 108 18.84 -4.00 8.36
CA ASN A 108 18.13 -3.42 7.22
C ASN A 108 16.70 -3.97 7.13
N MET A 109 15.73 -3.11 7.41
CA MET A 109 14.30 -3.44 7.39
C MET A 109 13.80 -3.83 6.01
N GLN A 110 14.32 -3.22 4.94
CA GLN A 110 13.91 -3.54 3.56
C GLN A 110 14.27 -4.98 3.19
N SER A 111 15.44 -5.44 3.62
CA SER A 111 15.87 -6.81 3.40
C SER A 111 15.08 -7.81 4.24
N LYS A 112 14.79 -7.51 5.52
CA LYS A 112 13.89 -8.33 6.35
C LYS A 112 12.51 -8.47 5.71
N MET A 113 11.94 -7.37 5.23
CA MET A 113 10.65 -7.33 4.54
C MET A 113 10.65 -8.18 3.27
N THR A 114 11.70 -8.04 2.46
CA THR A 114 11.86 -8.78 1.23
C THR A 114 11.96 -10.30 1.50
N LEU A 115 12.75 -10.71 2.49
CA LEU A 115 12.84 -12.11 2.91
C LEU A 115 11.50 -12.66 3.38
N ALA A 116 10.80 -11.91 4.26
CA ALA A 116 9.49 -12.31 4.77
C ALA A 116 8.48 -12.53 3.63
N PHE A 117 8.45 -11.62 2.66
CA PHE A 117 7.60 -11.74 1.47
C PHE A 117 7.98 -12.97 0.62
N THR A 118 9.27 -13.21 0.39
CA THR A 118 9.69 -14.40 -0.37
C THR A 118 9.39 -15.71 0.34
N TYR A 119 9.43 -15.75 1.67
CA TYR A 119 9.02 -16.93 2.44
C TYR A 119 7.52 -17.13 2.42
N LEU A 120 6.74 -16.05 2.42
CA LEU A 120 5.30 -16.11 2.22
C LEU A 120 4.94 -16.70 0.85
N GLN A 121 5.66 -16.30 -0.21
CA GLN A 121 5.47 -16.87 -1.56
C GLN A 121 5.91 -18.33 -1.69
N GLN A 122 6.73 -18.82 -0.76
CA GLN A 122 7.21 -20.21 -0.73
C GLN A 122 6.44 -21.09 0.26
N ASP A 123 5.27 -20.63 0.73
CA ASP A 123 4.42 -21.29 1.73
C ASP A 123 5.13 -21.62 3.05
N MET A 124 6.24 -20.95 3.36
CA MET A 124 6.96 -21.06 4.64
C MET A 124 6.43 -20.02 5.64
N HIS A 125 5.15 -20.16 5.98
CA HIS A 125 4.44 -19.21 6.84
C HIS A 125 5.10 -19.02 8.21
N ASP A 126 5.61 -20.09 8.83
CA ASP A 126 6.25 -20.02 10.15
C ASP A 126 7.45 -19.06 10.20
N LYS A 127 8.24 -19.01 9.12
CA LYS A 127 9.39 -18.11 9.02
C LYS A 127 8.96 -16.69 8.66
N ALA A 128 7.99 -16.57 7.75
CA ALA A 128 7.46 -15.27 7.34
C ALA A 128 6.85 -14.51 8.54
N VAL A 129 6.02 -15.18 9.35
CA VAL A 129 5.38 -14.58 10.53
C VAL A 129 6.41 -14.06 11.53
N LYS A 130 7.48 -14.83 11.79
CA LYS A 130 8.55 -14.40 12.70
C LYS A 130 9.22 -13.12 12.23
N LEU A 131 9.60 -13.07 10.96
CA LEU A 131 10.26 -11.88 10.40
C LEU A 131 9.34 -10.65 10.38
N TYR A 132 8.06 -10.82 10.03
CA TYR A 132 7.09 -9.73 10.09
C TYR A 132 6.82 -9.25 11.52
N ALA A 133 6.78 -10.16 12.50
CA ALA A 133 6.61 -9.81 13.91
C ALA A 133 7.78 -8.97 14.42
N GLU A 134 9.02 -9.38 14.16
CA GLU A 134 10.21 -8.59 14.51
C GLU A 134 10.18 -7.19 13.90
N LEU A 135 9.75 -7.07 12.63
CA LEU A 135 9.69 -5.79 11.93
C LEU A 135 8.65 -4.86 12.57
N ALA A 136 7.46 -5.39 12.87
CA ALA A 136 6.42 -4.65 13.58
C ALA A 136 6.85 -4.22 14.99
N GLU A 137 7.58 -5.07 15.72
CA GLU A 137 8.15 -4.72 17.02
C GLU A 137 9.15 -3.56 16.91
N THR A 138 10.03 -3.58 15.91
CA THR A 138 10.98 -2.46 15.69
C THR A 138 10.26 -1.16 15.36
N ASP A 139 9.22 -1.20 14.54
CA ASP A 139 8.41 -0.02 14.18
C ASP A 139 7.65 0.53 15.40
N VAL A 140 6.99 -0.33 16.17
CA VAL A 140 6.27 0.08 17.39
C VAL A 140 7.24 0.66 18.41
N ASN A 141 8.42 0.07 18.59
CA ASN A 141 9.43 0.60 19.50
C ASN A 141 9.90 2.00 19.05
N SER A 142 10.07 2.23 17.75
CA SER A 142 10.42 3.55 17.22
C SER A 142 9.33 4.60 17.53
N PHE A 143 8.06 4.21 17.39
CA PHE A 143 6.90 5.06 17.67
C PHE A 143 6.72 5.35 19.16
N LEU A 144 6.96 4.36 20.02
CA LEU A 144 6.82 4.52 21.47
C LEU A 144 7.96 5.35 22.11
N ILE A 145 9.15 5.36 21.49
CA ILE A 145 10.28 6.20 21.93
C ILE A 145 10.00 7.67 21.63
N SER A 146 9.30 7.98 20.53
CA SER A 146 8.75 9.32 20.31
C SER A 146 7.54 9.55 21.21
N LYS A 147 7.80 9.82 22.50
CA LYS A 147 6.76 10.12 23.51
C LYS A 147 5.92 11.36 23.21
N ASP A 148 6.31 12.16 22.23
CA ASP A 148 5.45 13.17 21.63
C ASP A 148 4.60 12.49 20.55
N SER A 149 3.56 11.77 21.00
CA SER A 149 2.42 11.51 20.11
C SER A 149 2.04 12.87 19.53
N PRO A 150 2.08 13.08 18.20
CA PRO A 150 1.64 14.33 17.65
C PRO A 150 0.22 14.53 18.17
N VAL A 151 0.00 15.61 18.90
CA VAL A 151 -1.34 16.05 19.26
C VAL A 151 -1.98 16.38 17.92
N VAL A 152 -2.59 15.38 17.28
CA VAL A 152 -3.34 15.57 16.05
C VAL A 152 -4.61 16.27 16.50
N GLU A 153 -4.56 17.59 16.56
CA GLU A 153 -5.72 18.40 16.81
C GLU A 153 -6.67 18.24 15.63
N PRO A 154 -7.85 17.60 15.79
CA PRO A 154 -8.80 17.47 14.70
C PRO A 154 -9.32 18.87 14.34
N THR A 155 -8.76 19.46 13.29
CA THR A 155 -9.20 20.76 12.79
C THR A 155 -10.55 20.61 12.07
N ARG A 156 -11.57 21.32 12.55
CA ARG A 156 -12.90 21.29 11.92
C ARG A 156 -12.85 21.97 10.56
N ILE A 157 -12.86 21.18 9.49
CA ILE A 157 -12.89 21.61 8.07
C ILE A 157 -14.20 22.31 7.63
N HIS A 158 -15.19 22.49 8.52
CA HIS A 158 -16.49 23.11 8.20
C HIS A 158 -16.75 24.35 9.08
N SER A 159 -16.35 25.53 8.60
CA SER A 159 -16.67 26.83 9.19
C SER A 159 -17.65 27.58 8.26
N GLY A 160 -18.95 27.25 8.34
CA GLY A 160 -19.99 27.90 7.52
C GLY A 160 -21.40 27.67 8.06
N THR A 161 -22.30 28.62 7.77
CA THR A 161 -23.70 28.72 8.24
C THR A 161 -24.69 27.71 7.63
N GLU A 162 -24.23 26.82 6.76
CA GLU A 162 -25.03 25.72 6.22
C GLU A 162 -24.73 24.42 6.95
N GLU A 163 -25.14 24.38 8.21
CA GLU A 163 -25.21 23.12 8.94
C GLU A 163 -26.33 22.28 8.33
N ASN A 164 -25.94 21.15 7.73
CA ASN A 164 -26.87 20.12 7.30
C ASN A 164 -27.49 19.50 8.57
N LYS A 165 -28.56 20.13 9.11
CA LYS A 165 -29.23 19.80 10.39
C LYS A 165 -29.65 18.33 10.50
N GLY A 166 -29.76 17.61 9.38
CA GLY A 166 -30.04 16.19 9.32
C GLY A 166 -28.84 15.27 9.62
N ALA A 167 -27.61 15.69 9.29
CA ALA A 167 -26.40 14.88 9.49
C ALA A 167 -25.77 15.06 10.89
N LEU A 168 -26.01 16.21 11.53
CA LEU A 168 -25.54 16.55 12.89
C LEU A 168 -26.47 16.06 14.01
N ARG A 169 -27.57 15.34 13.71
CA ARG A 169 -28.52 14.86 14.72
C ARG A 169 -27.91 13.99 15.83
N LYS A 170 -26.68 13.49 15.65
CA LYS A 170 -25.92 12.69 16.64
C LYS A 170 -24.90 13.49 17.45
N SER A 171 -24.72 14.79 17.18
CA SER A 171 -23.73 15.63 17.85
C SER A 171 -24.34 17.02 18.06
N ARG A 172 -25.25 17.10 19.03
CA ARG A 172 -26.01 18.32 19.35
C ARG A 172 -25.22 19.33 20.19
N GLY A 173 -23.90 19.22 20.24
CA GLY A 173 -23.08 20.08 21.09
C GLY A 173 -23.45 19.89 22.56
N GLU A 174 -23.62 21.00 23.29
CA GLU A 174 -24.05 21.02 24.70
C GLU A 174 -25.52 20.55 24.87
N GLU A 175 -26.32 20.50 23.80
CA GLU A 175 -27.74 20.08 23.83
C GLU A 175 -27.93 18.56 23.71
N ASP A 176 -26.84 17.79 23.68
CA ASP A 176 -26.87 16.34 23.58
C ASP A 176 -27.20 15.71 24.95
N GLU A 177 -28.13 14.75 24.98
CA GLU A 177 -28.60 14.11 26.22
C GLU A 177 -27.44 13.44 26.97
N ASP A 178 -26.53 12.78 26.25
CA ASP A 178 -25.34 12.16 26.86
C ASP A 178 -24.38 13.19 27.45
N PHE A 179 -24.29 14.39 26.83
CA PHE A 179 -23.43 15.45 27.33
C PHE A 179 -24.01 16.04 28.62
N GLN A 180 -25.31 16.26 28.69
CA GLN A 180 -26.00 16.73 29.91
C GLN A 180 -25.89 15.71 31.05
N ILE A 181 -25.97 14.41 30.76
CA ILE A 181 -25.74 13.36 31.75
C ILE A 181 -24.31 13.42 32.29
N LEU A 182 -23.32 13.62 31.41
CA LEU A 182 -21.93 13.76 31.81
C LEU A 182 -21.70 15.03 32.64
N GLU A 183 -22.28 16.16 32.24
CA GLU A 183 -22.20 17.42 32.98
C GLU A 183 -22.81 17.28 34.38
N TYR A 184 -23.98 16.65 34.49
CA TYR A 184 -24.60 16.38 35.77
C TYR A 184 -23.74 15.48 36.67
N GLN A 185 -23.09 14.46 36.10
CA GLN A 185 -22.16 13.61 36.83
C GLN A 185 -20.90 14.37 37.25
N ALA A 186 -20.40 15.28 36.41
CA ALA A 186 -19.27 16.13 36.75
C ALA A 186 -19.62 17.11 37.88
N GLN A 187 -20.78 17.76 37.83
CA GLN A 187 -21.27 18.62 38.93
C GLN A 187 -21.42 17.87 40.25
N LYS A 188 -21.70 16.56 40.20
CA LYS A 188 -21.71 15.67 41.38
C LYS A 188 -20.33 15.27 41.90
N GLY A 189 -19.25 15.70 41.24
CA GLY A 189 -17.87 15.41 41.64
C GLY A 189 -17.27 14.13 41.04
N ASN A 190 -17.85 13.58 39.96
CA ASN A 190 -17.23 12.45 39.27
C ASN A 190 -16.01 12.93 38.45
N ALA A 191 -14.81 12.63 38.96
CA ALA A 191 -13.54 13.02 38.32
C ALA A 191 -13.39 12.49 36.88
N ALA A 192 -13.92 11.29 36.58
CA ALA A 192 -13.88 10.74 35.22
C ALA A 192 -14.81 11.50 34.26
N ALA A 193 -15.92 12.05 34.76
CA ALA A 193 -16.83 12.88 33.97
C ALA A 193 -16.23 14.28 33.73
N MET A 194 -15.65 14.90 34.76
CA MET A 194 -14.91 16.17 34.64
C MET A 194 -13.80 16.08 33.60
N TYR A 195 -12.98 15.02 33.65
CA TYR A 195 -11.92 14.78 32.67
C TYR A 195 -12.45 14.66 31.23
N LYS A 196 -13.56 13.93 31.03
CA LYS A 196 -14.19 13.77 29.71
C LYS A 196 -14.72 15.09 29.16
N ILE A 197 -15.33 15.93 30.01
CA ILE A 197 -15.82 17.26 29.61
C ILE A 197 -14.65 18.18 29.26
N GLY A 198 -13.58 18.17 30.06
CA GLY A 198 -12.35 18.89 29.74
C GLY A 198 -11.78 18.48 28.38
N LEU A 199 -11.79 17.18 28.08
CA LEU A 199 -11.37 16.64 26.78
C LEU A 199 -12.28 17.08 25.63
N PHE A 200 -13.60 17.15 25.84
CA PHE A 200 -14.56 17.63 24.84
C PHE A 200 -14.37 19.10 24.50
N TYR A 201 -14.16 19.97 25.51
CA TYR A 201 -13.86 21.38 25.28
C TYR A 201 -12.46 21.62 24.73
N TYR A 202 -11.47 20.82 25.14
CA TYR A 202 -10.09 20.92 24.66
C TYR A 202 -9.94 20.51 23.20
N PHE A 203 -10.66 19.48 22.74
CA PHE A 203 -10.59 18.98 21.35
C PHE A 203 -11.78 19.38 20.45
N GLY A 204 -12.77 20.11 20.96
CA GLY A 204 -13.95 20.50 20.17
C GLY A 204 -14.75 19.30 19.64
N LEU A 205 -14.82 18.22 20.44
CA LEU A 205 -15.46 16.97 20.05
C LEU A 205 -16.99 17.05 20.19
N ARG A 206 -17.72 16.13 19.56
CA ARG A 206 -19.18 15.98 19.71
C ARG A 206 -20.01 17.22 19.32
N GLY A 207 -19.44 18.11 18.51
CA GLY A 207 -20.10 19.33 18.06
C GLY A 207 -19.94 20.51 19.02
N LEU A 208 -19.11 20.38 20.07
CA LEU A 208 -18.73 21.49 20.93
C LEU A 208 -17.66 22.36 20.26
N ARG A 209 -17.66 23.65 20.59
CA ARG A 209 -16.62 24.59 20.18
C ARG A 209 -15.39 24.42 21.08
N HIS A 210 -14.20 24.62 20.51
CA HIS A 210 -12.95 24.67 21.26
C HIS A 210 -12.97 25.86 22.24
N ASP A 211 -13.18 25.56 23.52
CA ASP A 211 -13.23 26.55 24.61
C ASP A 211 -12.23 26.13 25.71
N HIS A 212 -10.97 26.54 25.56
CA HIS A 212 -9.90 26.20 26.50
C HIS A 212 -10.16 26.70 27.94
N THR A 213 -10.95 27.77 28.08
CA THR A 213 -11.36 28.31 29.39
C THR A 213 -12.32 27.38 30.12
N LYS A 214 -13.27 26.76 29.40
CA LYS A 214 -14.19 25.78 29.97
C LYS A 214 -13.53 24.43 30.24
N ALA A 215 -12.44 24.11 29.52
CA ALA A 215 -11.70 22.87 29.71
C ALA A 215 -10.90 22.81 31.03
N LEU A 216 -10.61 23.98 31.64
CA LEU A 216 -9.79 24.10 32.86
C LEU A 216 -10.61 24.12 34.16
N HIS A 217 -11.93 24.28 34.07
CA HIS A 217 -12.85 24.37 35.20
C HIS A 217 -13.54 23.03 35.47
#